data_AF-A0A6A3KDA8-F1
#
_entry.id   AF-A0A6A3KDA8-F1
#
_cell.length_a   1.000
_cell.length_b   1.000
_cell.length_c   1.000
_cell.angle_alpha   90.00
_cell.angle_beta   90.00
_cell.angle_gamma   90.00
#
_symmetry.space_group_name_H-M   'P 1'
#
loop_
_entity.id
_entity.type
_entity.pdbx_description
1 polymer ?
#
loop_
_entity_poly.entity_id
_entity_poly.type
_entity_poly.pdbx_seq_one_letter_code
_entity_poly.pdbx_strand_id
1 'polypeptide(L)'
;MPDKKPPPPKKSKRSSPSGPSSSYSSSSSSSSDSSSSDSEDSLDEDLTTGVDASDATKVGGTLLTLRPYVSSSTLEKFDEKASMGDRRSWWERFVNMSVQGGWTDKMKISELKMKMSSAVRNWRGQLSKHVQNNWRRLSGEFKRKYLKARTSESERYYTMRQKSNESAMEFFYRLNEAAVKAGIRYKKGKKDSAHHIKRFIKNLSDQQLKAILRNTRFHNLDDLEYALQQDEDLDVSSRDAKVERTLV
;
A
#
# COMPACT_ATOMS: atom_id res chain seq x y z
N MET A 1 -55.68 -22.99 41.42
CA MET A 1 -56.41 -21.76 41.83
C MET A 1 -56.84 -21.96 43.28
N PRO A 2 -56.66 -21.00 44.21
CA PRO A 2 -56.62 -19.56 43.94
C PRO A 2 -55.43 -18.78 44.51
N ASP A 3 -55.20 -17.63 43.88
CA ASP A 3 -54.45 -16.45 44.33
C ASP A 3 -54.87 -15.93 45.71
N LYS A 4 -53.94 -15.23 46.38
CA LYS A 4 -54.23 -14.01 47.16
C LYS A 4 -52.96 -13.21 47.49
N LYS A 5 -52.91 -11.98 46.99
CA LYS A 5 -52.11 -10.82 47.46
C LYS A 5 -53.12 -9.81 48.06
N PRO A 6 -52.74 -8.67 48.69
CA PRO A 6 -51.75 -8.32 49.73
C PRO A 6 -52.47 -7.69 50.99
N PRO A 7 -51.78 -7.12 52.01
CA PRO A 7 -51.77 -5.64 52.11
C PRO A 7 -50.49 -4.98 52.75
N PRO A 8 -50.34 -3.63 52.73
CA PRO A 8 -49.16 -2.84 53.14
C PRO A 8 -49.43 -2.04 54.44
N PRO A 9 -48.79 -0.87 54.71
CA PRO A 9 -47.38 -0.56 55.03
C PRO A 9 -47.24 0.02 56.47
N LYS A 10 -46.02 0.24 57.01
CA LYS A 10 -45.77 1.31 58.01
C LYS A 10 -44.29 1.70 58.14
N LYS A 11 -44.06 3.01 58.06
CA LYS A 11 -42.80 3.74 58.20
C LYS A 11 -42.46 3.97 59.68
N SER A 12 -41.19 3.95 60.04
CA SER A 12 -40.65 4.77 61.14
C SER A 12 -39.34 5.44 60.69
N LYS A 13 -39.31 6.76 60.86
CA LYS A 13 -38.24 7.71 60.49
C LYS A 13 -37.37 8.00 61.71
N ARG A 14 -36.06 8.16 61.50
CA ARG A 14 -35.12 9.12 62.16
C ARG A 14 -33.72 8.77 61.64
N SER A 15 -32.82 9.65 61.17
CA SER A 15 -32.72 11.12 61.15
C SER A 15 -31.68 11.50 60.07
N SER A 16 -31.86 12.63 59.38
CA SER A 16 -30.84 13.36 58.60
C SER A 16 -30.47 14.66 59.39
N PRO A 17 -29.42 15.45 59.11
CA PRO A 17 -29.12 16.12 57.81
C PRO A 17 -27.60 16.15 57.48
N SER A 18 -27.05 16.47 56.31
CA SER A 18 -27.20 17.63 55.39
C SER A 18 -26.39 17.25 54.13
N GLY A 19 -26.85 17.26 52.87
CA GLY A 19 -27.31 18.38 52.02
C GLY A 19 -26.12 19.02 51.25
N PRO A 20 -26.21 19.45 49.97
CA PRO A 20 -27.25 19.21 48.95
C PRO A 20 -26.74 18.98 47.48
N SER A 21 -27.66 18.51 46.61
CA SER A 21 -27.96 18.84 45.19
C SER A 21 -26.82 19.12 44.16
N SER A 22 -26.85 18.74 42.88
CA SER A 22 -27.91 18.22 41.99
C SER A 22 -27.35 17.85 40.61
N SER A 23 -27.84 16.72 40.08
CA SER A 23 -28.35 16.50 38.71
C SER A 23 -27.46 16.55 37.45
N TYR A 24 -27.43 15.37 36.79
CA TYR A 24 -27.28 15.00 35.37
C TYR A 24 -26.71 16.01 34.35
N SER A 25 -25.77 15.54 33.53
CA SER A 25 -25.86 15.58 32.06
C SER A 25 -24.78 14.69 31.42
N SER A 26 -25.22 13.95 30.41
CA SER A 26 -24.47 13.11 29.47
C SER A 26 -23.39 13.86 28.69
N SER A 27 -22.26 13.21 28.38
CA SER A 27 -21.79 12.95 27.01
C SER A 27 -20.33 12.49 26.95
N SER A 28 -20.07 11.77 25.87
CA SER A 28 -18.91 11.04 25.42
C SER A 28 -17.68 11.87 25.02
N SER A 29 -16.59 11.13 24.82
CA SER A 29 -15.41 11.38 23.95
C SER A 29 -14.17 11.99 24.60
N SER A 30 -13.28 11.09 25.02
CA SER A 30 -11.86 11.38 25.27
C SER A 30 -11.06 11.10 23.99
N SER A 31 -10.72 12.17 23.28
CA SER A 31 -9.68 12.18 22.24
C SER A 31 -8.30 12.19 22.90
N SER A 32 -7.49 11.17 22.62
CA SER A 32 -6.08 11.11 23.00
C SER A 32 -5.25 11.31 21.74
N ASP A 33 -4.52 12.43 21.71
CA ASP A 33 -3.60 12.76 20.64
C ASP A 33 -2.27 12.08 20.94
N SER A 34 -1.85 11.14 20.09
CA SER A 34 -0.52 10.53 20.15
C SER A 34 0.14 10.68 18.80
N SER A 35 1.05 11.65 18.71
CA SER A 35 1.90 11.90 17.55
C SER A 35 3.02 10.86 17.53
N SER A 36 2.93 9.87 16.65
CA SER A 36 4.05 8.98 16.33
C SER A 36 4.91 9.62 15.25
N SER A 37 6.14 9.98 15.60
CA SER A 37 7.16 10.51 14.71
C SER A 37 7.83 9.35 13.97
N ASP A 38 7.55 9.18 12.68
CA ASP A 38 8.25 8.21 11.83
C ASP A 38 9.67 8.72 11.54
N SER A 39 10.66 7.94 11.96
CA SER A 39 12.08 8.16 11.64
C SER A 39 12.39 7.34 10.38
N GLU A 40 12.60 8.03 9.26
CA GLU A 40 13.09 7.41 8.04
C GLU A 40 14.62 7.61 7.99
N ASP A 41 15.30 6.48 7.88
CA ASP A 41 16.74 6.30 7.82
C ASP A 41 17.37 7.08 6.65
N SER A 42 18.40 7.86 6.96
CA SER A 42 19.13 8.70 6.01
C SER A 42 20.37 7.96 5.55
N LEU A 43 20.29 7.29 4.41
CA LEU A 43 21.47 6.84 3.68
C LEU A 43 21.84 7.91 2.65
N ASP A 44 22.62 8.87 3.12
CA ASP A 44 23.38 9.82 2.30
C ASP A 44 24.59 9.06 1.75
N GLU A 45 24.39 8.36 0.63
CA GLU A 45 25.51 7.78 -0.13
C GLU A 45 26.08 8.87 -1.05
N ASP A 46 27.15 9.48 -0.56
CA ASP A 46 28.11 10.29 -1.29
C ASP A 46 28.67 9.49 -2.47
N LEU A 47 28.16 9.75 -3.66
CA LEU A 47 28.79 9.33 -4.91
C LEU A 47 29.07 10.56 -5.77
N THR A 48 30.04 11.37 -5.32
CA THR A 48 30.83 12.19 -6.24
C THR A 48 31.74 11.30 -7.08
N THR A 49 31.17 10.54 -8.01
CA THR A 49 31.93 9.92 -9.10
C THR A 49 31.92 10.90 -10.26
N GLY A 50 33.04 11.62 -10.42
CA GLY A 50 33.28 12.48 -11.56
C GLY A 50 33.14 11.71 -12.87
N VAL A 51 32.30 12.23 -13.76
CA VAL A 51 32.33 11.88 -15.18
C VAL A 51 32.35 13.20 -15.94
N ASP A 52 33.55 13.52 -16.41
CA ASP A 52 33.85 14.60 -17.34
C ASP A 52 33.06 14.40 -18.64
N ALA A 53 32.26 15.40 -18.99
CA ALA A 53 31.98 15.79 -20.38
C ALA A 53 31.19 17.11 -20.37
N SER A 54 31.89 18.23 -20.21
CA SER A 54 31.35 19.55 -20.55
C SER A 54 32.31 20.22 -21.52
N ASP A 55 31.86 20.42 -22.75
CA ASP A 55 32.55 21.24 -23.74
C ASP A 55 32.53 22.70 -23.25
N ALA A 56 33.70 23.20 -22.86
CA ALA A 56 33.86 24.50 -22.21
C ALA A 56 34.29 25.55 -23.24
N THR A 57 33.33 26.25 -23.84
CA THR A 57 33.64 27.43 -24.66
C THR A 57 33.92 28.63 -23.76
N LYS A 58 35.20 28.97 -23.61
CA LYS A 58 35.67 30.10 -22.80
C LYS A 58 35.41 31.43 -23.52
N VAL A 59 34.38 32.16 -23.10
CA VAL A 59 34.22 33.61 -23.39
C VAL A 59 33.99 34.35 -22.07
N GLY A 60 34.97 35.15 -21.64
CA GLY A 60 34.81 36.17 -20.60
C GLY A 60 34.51 35.67 -19.17
N GLY A 61 35.51 35.09 -18.50
CA GLY A 61 35.68 35.12 -17.03
C GLY A 61 34.63 34.47 -16.11
N THR A 62 33.46 34.09 -16.59
CA THR A 62 32.40 33.44 -15.79
C THR A 62 32.15 32.05 -16.33
N LEU A 63 32.48 31.02 -15.55
CA LEU A 63 32.20 29.63 -15.90
C LEU A 63 30.68 29.39 -15.77
N LEU A 64 29.94 29.61 -16.85
CA LEU A 64 28.51 29.34 -16.89
C LEU A 64 28.30 27.83 -17.10
N THR A 65 28.03 27.09 -16.03
CA THR A 65 27.56 25.70 -16.13
C THR A 65 26.15 25.71 -16.73
N LEU A 66 26.07 25.70 -18.05
CA LEU A 66 24.83 25.56 -18.80
C LEU A 66 24.33 24.12 -18.66
N ARG A 67 23.46 23.90 -17.66
CA ARG A 67 22.74 22.62 -17.54
C ARG A 67 21.64 22.59 -18.60
N PRO A 68 21.62 21.61 -19.52
CA PRO A 68 20.58 21.53 -20.54
C PRO A 68 19.20 21.43 -19.87
N TYR A 69 18.28 22.31 -20.28
CA TYR A 69 16.91 22.25 -19.82
C TYR A 69 16.26 20.96 -20.30
N VAL A 70 15.96 20.05 -19.38
CA VAL A 70 15.15 18.87 -19.68
C VAL A 70 13.70 19.31 -19.61
N SER A 71 13.05 19.41 -20.77
CA SER A 71 11.62 19.69 -20.86
C SER A 71 10.80 18.46 -20.51
N SER A 72 9.64 18.63 -19.87
CA SER A 72 8.69 17.54 -19.69
C SER A 72 8.05 17.09 -21.02
N SER A 73 8.34 17.74 -22.15
CA SER A 73 7.71 17.48 -23.46
C SER A 73 7.72 16.00 -23.87
N THR A 74 8.77 15.26 -23.53
CA THR A 74 8.91 13.82 -23.81
C THR A 74 8.04 12.92 -22.92
N LEU A 75 7.54 13.45 -21.80
CA LEU A 75 6.63 12.74 -20.92
C LEU A 75 5.18 12.90 -21.40
N GLU A 76 4.45 11.81 -21.53
CA GLU A 76 3.03 11.85 -21.86
C GLU A 76 2.19 12.53 -20.76
N LYS A 77 0.94 12.89 -21.09
CA LYS A 77 0.01 13.42 -20.08
C LYS A 77 -0.32 12.33 -19.06
N PHE A 78 -0.49 12.74 -17.80
CA PHE A 78 -0.91 11.84 -16.74
C PHE A 78 -2.34 11.35 -17.01
N ASP A 79 -2.50 10.03 -17.08
CA ASP A 79 -3.80 9.37 -17.17
C ASP A 79 -4.24 8.87 -15.79
N GLU A 80 -5.28 9.49 -15.22
CA GLU A 80 -5.86 9.06 -13.96
C GLU A 80 -6.57 7.69 -14.01
N LYS A 81 -6.90 7.19 -15.21
CA LYS A 81 -7.60 5.92 -15.42
C LYS A 81 -6.65 4.74 -15.67
N ALA A 82 -5.36 5.01 -15.89
CA ALA A 82 -4.36 3.98 -16.10
C ALA A 82 -4.21 3.06 -14.87
N SER A 83 -3.53 1.93 -15.06
CA SER A 83 -3.28 1.00 -13.97
C SER A 83 -2.49 1.68 -12.84
N MET A 84 -2.58 1.16 -11.62
CA MET A 84 -1.81 1.72 -10.49
C MET A 84 -0.29 1.63 -10.73
N GLY A 85 0.16 0.62 -11.48
CA GLY A 85 1.56 0.47 -11.88
C GLY A 85 1.99 1.60 -12.79
N ASP A 86 1.26 1.81 -13.89
CA ASP A 86 1.59 2.85 -14.88
C ASP A 86 1.57 4.25 -14.26
N ARG A 87 0.59 4.53 -13.38
CA ARG A 87 0.54 5.81 -12.67
C ARG A 87 1.76 6.05 -11.77
N ARG A 88 2.27 5.00 -11.11
CA ARG A 88 3.50 5.08 -10.30
C ARG A 88 4.73 5.26 -11.18
N SER A 89 4.85 4.45 -12.23
CA SER A 89 5.95 4.55 -13.20
C SER A 89 5.99 5.94 -13.85
N TRP A 90 4.84 6.51 -14.22
CA TRP A 90 4.74 7.87 -14.74
C TRP A 90 5.26 8.91 -13.73
N TRP A 91 4.86 8.78 -12.46
CA TRP A 91 5.32 9.69 -11.40
C TRP A 91 6.83 9.58 -11.15
N GLU A 92 7.38 8.38 -11.15
CA GLU A 92 8.83 8.14 -11.04
C GLU A 92 9.59 8.78 -12.20
N ARG A 93 9.12 8.60 -13.44
CA ARG A 93 9.70 9.26 -14.62
C ARG A 93 9.66 10.78 -14.50
N PHE A 94 8.53 11.35 -14.06
CA PHE A 94 8.41 12.78 -13.83
C PHE A 94 9.43 13.28 -12.79
N VAL A 95 9.56 12.58 -11.66
CA VAL A 95 10.51 12.96 -10.60
C VAL A 95 11.95 12.83 -11.09
N ASN A 96 12.30 11.74 -11.77
CA ASN A 96 13.64 11.53 -12.32
C ASN A 96 14.02 12.61 -13.32
N MET A 97 13.11 12.97 -14.23
CA MET A 97 13.32 14.10 -15.15
C MET A 97 13.55 15.41 -14.40
N SER A 98 12.80 15.65 -13.33
CA SER A 98 12.96 16.86 -12.52
C SER A 98 14.31 16.92 -11.79
N VAL A 99 14.86 15.77 -11.40
CA VAL A 99 16.19 15.68 -10.77
C VAL A 99 17.29 15.87 -11.82
N GLN A 100 17.20 15.15 -12.94
CA GLN A 100 18.16 15.25 -14.06
C GLN A 100 18.22 16.67 -14.64
N GLY A 101 17.05 17.29 -14.84
CA GLY A 101 16.92 18.65 -15.32
C GLY A 101 17.16 19.74 -14.28
N GLY A 102 17.44 19.39 -13.01
CA GLY A 102 17.68 20.35 -11.94
C GLY A 102 16.50 21.29 -11.68
N TRP A 103 15.26 20.79 -11.80
CA TRP A 103 14.07 21.63 -11.71
C TRP A 103 13.86 22.18 -10.29
N THR A 104 13.55 23.47 -10.22
CA THR A 104 13.07 24.10 -8.98
C THR A 104 11.66 23.61 -8.64
N ASP A 105 11.26 23.74 -7.37
CA ASP A 105 9.91 23.37 -6.93
C ASP A 105 8.80 24.12 -7.69
N LYS A 106 9.02 25.39 -8.03
CA LYS A 106 8.09 26.17 -8.86
C LYS A 106 7.94 25.56 -10.26
N MET A 107 9.06 25.11 -10.84
CA MET A 107 9.08 24.48 -12.15
C MET A 107 8.37 23.12 -12.11
N LYS A 108 8.63 22.29 -11.09
CA LYS A 108 7.91 21.03 -10.86
C LYS A 108 6.39 21.23 -10.77
N ILE A 109 5.94 22.26 -10.05
CA ILE A 109 4.51 22.58 -9.94
C ILE A 109 3.91 22.96 -11.30
N SER A 110 4.62 23.78 -12.08
CA SER A 110 4.17 24.22 -13.41
C SER A 110 4.12 23.06 -14.39
N GLU A 111 5.21 22.29 -14.48
CA GLU A 111 5.32 21.14 -15.37
C GLU A 111 4.28 20.06 -15.04
N LEU A 112 4.08 19.78 -13.75
CA LEU A 112 3.03 18.87 -13.31
C LEU A 112 1.65 19.35 -13.78
N LYS A 113 1.33 20.64 -13.62
CA LYS A 113 0.06 21.22 -14.08
C LYS A 113 -0.13 21.08 -15.60
N MET A 114 0.94 21.22 -16.39
CA MET A 114 0.90 21.07 -17.84
C MET A 114 0.63 19.63 -18.28
N LYS A 115 1.14 18.65 -17.51
CA LYS A 115 0.93 17.23 -17.81
C LYS A 115 -0.37 16.64 -17.28
N MET A 116 -1.09 17.36 -16.42
CA MET A 116 -2.37 16.89 -15.89
C MET A 116 -3.50 16.92 -16.95
N SER A 117 -4.43 15.97 -16.85
CA SER A 117 -5.73 16.04 -17.54
C SER A 117 -6.59 17.17 -16.97
N SER A 118 -7.71 17.49 -17.63
CA SER A 118 -8.65 18.50 -17.14
C SER A 118 -9.25 18.13 -15.78
N ALA A 119 -9.58 16.86 -15.55
CA ALA A 119 -10.12 16.39 -14.29
C ALA A 119 -9.13 16.58 -13.13
N VAL A 120 -7.85 16.26 -13.37
CA VAL A 120 -6.79 16.40 -12.36
C VAL A 120 -6.47 17.88 -12.09
N ARG A 121 -6.49 18.74 -13.12
CA ARG A 121 -6.37 20.19 -12.92
C ARG A 121 -7.53 20.77 -12.10
N ASN A 122 -8.77 20.32 -12.36
CA ASN A 122 -9.94 20.74 -11.61
C ASN A 122 -9.84 20.30 -10.15
N TRP A 123 -9.39 19.07 -9.88
CA TRP A 123 -9.10 18.64 -8.51
C TRP A 123 -8.02 19.50 -7.84
N ARG A 124 -6.90 19.79 -8.53
CA ARG A 124 -5.86 20.67 -8.00
C ARG A 124 -6.42 22.04 -7.65
N GLY A 125 -7.38 22.54 -8.42
CA GLY A 125 -8.10 23.79 -8.17
C GLY A 125 -8.89 23.81 -6.86
N GLN A 126 -9.30 22.65 -6.33
CA GLN A 126 -10.00 22.52 -5.04
C GLN A 126 -9.05 22.63 -3.84
N LEU A 127 -7.75 22.43 -4.03
CA LEU A 127 -6.76 22.55 -2.96
C LEU A 127 -6.54 24.04 -2.61
N SER A 128 -6.17 24.35 -1.37
CA SER A 128 -5.84 25.73 -1.00
C SER A 128 -4.60 26.24 -1.75
N LYS A 129 -4.49 27.55 -1.95
CA LYS A 129 -3.34 28.17 -2.65
C LYS A 129 -2.00 27.82 -2.00
N HIS A 130 -1.97 27.73 -0.67
CA HIS A 130 -0.77 27.36 0.07
C HIS A 130 -0.31 25.93 -0.22
N VAL A 131 -1.24 24.98 -0.42
CA VAL A 131 -0.91 23.62 -0.88
C VAL A 131 -0.48 23.62 -2.35
N GLN A 132 -1.21 24.34 -3.21
CA GLN A 132 -0.93 24.41 -4.65
C GLN A 132 0.47 24.95 -4.99
N ASN A 133 1.00 25.84 -4.15
CA ASN A 133 2.28 26.54 -4.37
C ASN A 133 3.46 25.91 -3.63
N ASN A 134 3.24 24.87 -2.81
CA ASN A 134 4.30 24.16 -2.11
C ASN A 134 4.44 22.75 -2.69
N TRP A 135 5.58 22.45 -3.30
CA TRP A 135 5.80 21.17 -4.00
C TRP A 135 5.64 19.96 -3.08
N ARG A 136 6.20 20.02 -1.86
CA ARG A 136 6.09 18.94 -0.87
C ARG A 136 4.64 18.63 -0.52
N ARG A 137 3.82 19.66 -0.30
CA ARG A 137 2.39 19.49 0.02
C ARG A 137 1.58 19.03 -1.18
N LEU A 138 1.75 19.66 -2.33
CA LEU A 138 1.05 19.30 -3.56
C LEU A 138 1.35 17.85 -3.98
N SER A 139 2.63 17.45 -3.98
CA SER A 139 3.04 16.10 -4.33
C SER A 139 2.51 15.07 -3.33
N GLY A 140 2.46 15.39 -2.03
CA GLY A 140 1.83 14.54 -1.02
C GLY A 140 0.33 14.30 -1.30
N GLU A 141 -0.42 15.36 -1.59
CA GLU A 141 -1.84 15.27 -1.98
C GLU A 141 -2.04 14.45 -3.26
N PHE A 142 -1.18 14.67 -4.26
CA PHE A 142 -1.23 13.96 -5.53
C PHE A 142 -0.97 12.46 -5.34
N LYS A 143 0.13 12.11 -4.65
CA LYS A 143 0.47 10.73 -4.31
C LYS A 143 -0.68 10.05 -3.60
N ARG A 144 -1.28 10.71 -2.61
CA ARG A 144 -2.39 10.13 -1.83
C ARG A 144 -3.64 9.87 -2.65
N LYS A 145 -3.98 10.77 -3.58
CA LYS A 145 -5.19 10.65 -4.38
C LYS A 145 -5.05 9.69 -5.56
N TYR A 146 -3.92 9.77 -6.27
CA TYR A 146 -3.76 9.11 -7.56
C TYR A 146 -2.78 7.95 -7.55
N LEU A 147 -1.83 7.91 -6.60
CA LEU A 147 -0.76 6.91 -6.55
C LEU A 147 -0.90 5.94 -5.37
N LYS A 148 -1.76 6.23 -4.39
CA LYS A 148 -2.13 5.30 -3.34
C LYS A 148 -3.21 4.36 -3.86
N ALA A 149 -2.98 3.06 -3.70
CA ALA A 149 -4.03 2.08 -3.98
C ALA A 149 -5.22 2.36 -3.07
N ARG A 150 -6.43 2.40 -3.64
CA ARG A 150 -7.68 2.57 -2.88
C ARG A 150 -7.94 1.44 -1.88
N THR A 151 -7.29 0.30 -2.10
CA THR A 151 -7.37 -0.86 -1.22
C THR A 151 -6.37 -0.73 -0.07
N SER A 152 -6.90 -0.84 1.16
CA SER A 152 -6.07 -0.99 2.35
C SER A 152 -5.18 -2.24 2.21
N GLU A 153 -4.04 -2.29 2.91
CA GLU A 153 -3.17 -3.47 2.88
C GLU A 153 -3.93 -4.73 3.35
N SER A 154 -4.79 -4.58 4.36
CA SER A 154 -5.72 -5.62 4.80
C SER A 154 -6.66 -6.06 3.68
N GLU A 155 -7.32 -5.13 3.00
CA GLU A 155 -8.22 -5.45 1.88
C GLU A 155 -7.48 -6.15 0.73
N ARG A 156 -6.25 -5.73 0.40
CA ARG A 156 -5.41 -6.43 -0.59
C ARG A 156 -5.19 -7.87 -0.18
N TYR A 157 -4.80 -8.12 1.06
CA TYR A 157 -4.65 -9.49 1.56
C TYR A 157 -5.97 -10.30 1.48
N TYR A 158 -7.09 -9.69 1.88
CA TYR A 158 -8.37 -10.40 1.94
C TYR A 158 -8.99 -10.68 0.56
N THR A 159 -8.65 -9.89 -0.46
CA THR A 159 -9.19 -10.00 -1.83
C THR A 159 -8.24 -10.63 -2.83
N MET A 160 -6.98 -10.89 -2.43
CA MET A 160 -5.94 -11.40 -3.32
C MET A 160 -6.31 -12.75 -3.95
N ARG A 161 -6.09 -12.86 -5.27
CA ARG A 161 -6.25 -14.07 -6.07
C ARG A 161 -5.01 -14.35 -6.91
N GLN A 162 -4.81 -15.62 -7.26
CA GLN A 162 -3.74 -16.00 -8.18
C GLN A 162 -3.99 -15.38 -9.55
N LYS A 163 -2.96 -14.77 -10.14
CA LYS A 163 -2.99 -14.24 -11.50
C LYS A 163 -2.83 -15.37 -12.51
N SER A 164 -3.27 -15.17 -13.75
CA SER A 164 -3.15 -16.18 -14.80
C SER A 164 -1.72 -16.44 -15.27
N ASN A 165 -0.80 -15.51 -14.99
CA ASN A 165 0.58 -15.54 -15.46
C ASN A 165 1.60 -15.82 -14.36
N GLU A 166 1.17 -16.20 -13.16
CA GLU A 166 2.05 -16.50 -12.04
C GLU A 166 1.86 -17.95 -11.57
N SER A 167 2.95 -18.58 -11.13
CA SER A 167 2.91 -19.94 -10.57
C SER A 167 2.23 -19.98 -9.19
N ALA A 168 1.92 -21.18 -8.70
CA ALA A 168 1.37 -21.35 -7.36
C ALA A 168 2.36 -20.87 -6.28
N MET A 169 3.66 -21.11 -6.50
CA MET A 169 4.73 -20.64 -5.61
C MET A 169 4.85 -19.11 -5.62
N GLU A 170 4.86 -18.48 -6.80
CA GLU A 170 4.91 -17.01 -6.91
C GLU A 170 3.70 -16.37 -6.23
N PHE A 171 2.50 -16.96 -6.39
CA PHE A 171 1.31 -16.52 -5.68
C PHE A 171 1.44 -16.67 -4.16
N PHE A 172 2.02 -17.77 -3.68
CA PHE A 172 2.26 -18.01 -2.26
C PHE A 172 3.15 -16.91 -1.65
N TYR A 173 4.29 -16.60 -2.28
CA TYR A 173 5.18 -15.53 -1.82
C TYR A 173 4.52 -14.15 -1.86
N ARG A 174 3.74 -13.86 -2.91
CA ARG A 174 3.00 -12.60 -3.02
C ARG A 174 1.92 -12.44 -1.95
N LEU A 175 1.27 -13.53 -1.56
CA LEU A 175 0.28 -13.54 -0.48
C LEU A 175 0.94 -13.38 0.91
N ASN A 176 2.10 -14.00 1.11
CA ASN A 176 2.93 -13.84 2.31
C ASN A 176 3.35 -12.37 2.52
N GLU A 177 3.83 -11.71 1.46
CA GLU A 177 4.19 -10.29 1.48
C GLU A 177 2.99 -9.40 1.85
N ALA A 178 1.82 -9.67 1.27
CA ALA A 178 0.60 -8.93 1.58
C ALA A 178 0.14 -9.13 3.03
N ALA A 179 0.33 -10.33 3.59
CA ALA A 179 0.04 -10.59 4.99
C ALA A 179 0.94 -9.75 5.91
N VAL A 180 2.25 -9.65 5.61
CA VAL A 180 3.18 -8.78 6.36
C VAL A 180 2.72 -7.33 6.31
N LYS A 181 2.42 -6.80 5.11
CA LYS A 181 1.95 -5.42 4.93
C LYS A 181 0.62 -5.14 5.63
N ALA A 182 -0.23 -6.15 5.78
CA ALA A 182 -1.49 -6.07 6.51
C ALA A 182 -1.34 -6.27 8.03
N GLY A 183 -0.12 -6.49 8.55
CA GLY A 183 0.12 -6.75 9.98
C GLY A 183 -0.36 -8.14 10.44
N ILE A 184 -0.53 -9.08 9.52
CA ILE A 184 -1.05 -10.42 9.81
C ILE A 184 0.11 -11.31 10.23
N ARG A 185 0.01 -11.89 11.42
CA ARG A 185 1.04 -12.74 12.00
C ARG A 185 0.93 -14.19 11.51
N TYR A 186 0.88 -14.40 10.19
CA TYR A 186 0.64 -15.72 9.59
C TYR A 186 1.70 -16.77 9.95
N LYS A 187 2.92 -16.35 10.34
CA LYS A 187 3.97 -17.24 10.87
C LYS A 187 3.90 -17.50 12.37
N LYS A 188 3.07 -16.77 13.13
CA LYS A 188 2.99 -16.88 14.59
C LYS A 188 1.74 -17.64 15.01
N GLY A 189 1.92 -18.94 15.26
CA GLY A 189 0.91 -19.80 15.88
C GLY A 189 0.06 -20.57 14.88
N LYS A 190 -0.30 -21.80 15.29
CA LYS A 190 -0.97 -22.80 14.45
C LYS A 190 -2.27 -22.31 13.82
N LYS A 191 -3.06 -21.51 14.55
CA LYS A 191 -4.34 -20.98 14.07
C LYS A 191 -4.13 -19.97 12.93
N ASP A 192 -3.22 -19.02 13.10
CA ASP A 192 -2.99 -17.97 12.11
C ASP A 192 -2.39 -18.54 10.83
N SER A 193 -1.44 -19.47 10.94
CA SER A 193 -0.88 -20.21 9.81
C SER A 193 -1.94 -21.02 9.06
N ALA A 194 -2.80 -21.75 9.77
CA ALA A 194 -3.89 -22.50 9.14
C ALA A 194 -4.89 -21.61 8.39
N HIS A 195 -5.23 -20.44 8.93
CA HIS A 195 -6.10 -19.48 8.24
C HIS A 195 -5.45 -18.92 6.98
N HIS A 196 -4.15 -18.66 7.03
CA HIS A 196 -3.38 -18.18 5.89
C HIS A 196 -3.28 -19.23 4.78
N ILE A 197 -2.94 -20.47 5.12
CA ILE A 197 -2.91 -21.62 4.20
C ILE A 197 -4.28 -21.84 3.55
N LYS A 198 -5.36 -21.82 4.34
CA LYS A 198 -6.73 -21.95 3.80
C LYS A 198 -7.07 -20.82 2.83
N ARG A 199 -6.57 -19.60 3.06
CA ARG A 199 -6.75 -18.46 2.16
C ARG A 199 -5.97 -18.62 0.86
N PHE A 200 -4.73 -19.08 0.93
CA PHE A 200 -3.94 -19.43 -0.25
C PHE A 200 -4.71 -20.43 -1.12
N ILE A 201 -5.06 -21.58 -0.54
CA ILE A 201 -5.77 -22.66 -1.24
C ILE A 201 -7.10 -22.19 -1.83
N LYS A 202 -7.87 -21.36 -1.12
CA LYS A 202 -9.14 -20.81 -1.63
C LYS A 202 -8.96 -20.04 -2.94
N ASN A 203 -7.86 -19.30 -3.05
CA ASN A 203 -7.64 -18.29 -4.07
C ASN A 203 -6.66 -18.71 -5.19
N LEU A 204 -6.18 -19.96 -5.18
CA LEU A 204 -5.47 -20.59 -6.30
C LEU A 204 -6.33 -20.61 -7.58
N SER A 205 -5.69 -20.53 -8.74
CA SER A 205 -6.35 -20.64 -10.05
C SER A 205 -6.52 -22.11 -10.45
N ASP A 206 -5.48 -22.92 -10.26
CA ASP A 206 -5.47 -24.36 -10.56
C ASP A 206 -6.47 -25.11 -9.65
N GLN A 207 -7.45 -25.76 -10.27
CA GLN A 207 -8.48 -26.51 -9.55
C GLN A 207 -8.01 -27.89 -9.08
N GLN A 208 -7.11 -28.54 -9.81
CA GLN A 208 -6.57 -29.84 -9.46
C GLN A 208 -5.63 -29.72 -8.26
N LEU A 209 -4.64 -28.81 -8.34
CA LEU A 209 -3.75 -28.52 -7.21
C LEU A 209 -4.55 -28.07 -5.98
N LYS A 210 -5.54 -27.20 -6.18
CA LYS A 210 -6.44 -26.78 -5.10
C LYS A 210 -7.16 -27.95 -4.43
N ALA A 211 -7.62 -28.95 -5.20
CA ALA A 211 -8.27 -30.14 -4.63
C ALA A 211 -7.29 -30.99 -3.82
N ILE A 212 -6.07 -31.19 -4.33
CA ILE A 212 -4.99 -31.93 -3.64
C ILE A 212 -4.65 -31.25 -2.31
N LEU A 213 -4.39 -29.93 -2.34
CA LEU A 213 -4.00 -29.17 -1.15
C LEU A 213 -5.13 -29.08 -0.11
N ARG A 214 -6.41 -29.08 -0.51
CA ARG A 214 -7.55 -29.11 0.43
C ARG A 214 -7.61 -30.40 1.25
N ASN A 215 -7.17 -31.51 0.66
CA ASN A 215 -7.19 -32.83 1.30
C ASN A 215 -5.90 -33.12 2.08
N THR A 216 -4.89 -32.25 1.95
CA THR A 216 -3.60 -32.38 2.62
C THR A 216 -3.61 -31.65 3.96
N ARG A 217 -2.98 -32.24 4.98
CA ARG A 217 -2.81 -31.61 6.28
C ARG A 217 -1.42 -30.97 6.35
N PHE A 218 -1.39 -29.65 6.57
CA PHE A 218 -0.18 -28.88 6.79
C PHE A 218 -0.05 -28.51 8.27
N HIS A 219 1.11 -28.74 8.88
CA HIS A 219 1.40 -28.37 10.27
C HIS A 219 1.97 -26.96 10.37
N ASN A 220 2.69 -26.52 9.35
CA ASN A 220 3.30 -25.20 9.24
C ASN A 220 3.25 -24.72 7.77
N LEU A 221 3.85 -23.56 7.49
CA LEU A 221 3.92 -23.00 6.13
C LEU A 221 5.00 -23.66 5.28
N ASP A 222 6.05 -24.17 5.90
CA ASP A 222 7.19 -24.82 5.23
C ASP A 222 6.73 -26.15 4.60
N ASP A 223 5.81 -26.88 5.25
CA ASP A 223 5.18 -28.08 4.69
C ASP A 223 4.41 -27.78 3.39
N LEU A 224 3.73 -26.63 3.35
CA LEU A 224 3.00 -26.18 2.17
C LEU A 224 3.97 -25.77 1.07
N GLU A 225 5.00 -25.00 1.41
CA GLU A 225 6.04 -24.58 0.48
C GLU A 225 6.74 -25.78 -0.16
N TYR A 226 7.08 -26.80 0.63
CA TYR A 226 7.63 -28.06 0.13
C TYR A 226 6.68 -28.75 -0.86
N ALA A 227 5.39 -28.84 -0.53
CA ALA A 227 4.41 -29.45 -1.43
C ALA A 227 4.25 -28.69 -2.76
N LEU A 228 4.35 -27.36 -2.73
CA LEU A 228 4.32 -26.53 -3.93
C LEU A 228 5.58 -26.72 -4.78
N GLN A 229 6.75 -26.86 -4.15
CA GLN A 229 7.99 -27.12 -4.86
C GLN A 229 7.93 -28.45 -5.63
N GLN A 230 7.40 -29.50 -4.98
CA GLN A 230 7.23 -30.80 -5.63
C GLN A 230 6.27 -30.75 -6.82
N ASP A 231 5.19 -29.97 -6.75
CA ASP A 231 4.25 -29.79 -7.86
C ASP A 231 4.90 -29.10 -9.06
N GLU A 232 5.72 -28.06 -8.81
CA GLU A 232 6.47 -27.37 -9.87
C GLU A 232 7.53 -28.27 -10.52
N ASP A 233 8.28 -29.03 -9.73
CA ASP A 233 9.31 -29.96 -10.23
C ASP A 233 8.70 -31.06 -11.12
N LEU A 234 7.49 -31.54 -10.77
CA LEU A 234 6.75 -32.52 -11.56
C LEU A 234 6.22 -31.95 -12.88
N ASP A 235 5.75 -30.71 -12.89
CA ASP A 235 5.30 -30.03 -14.12
C ASP A 235 6.48 -29.78 -15.08
N VAL A 236 7.65 -29.37 -14.56
CA VAL A 236 8.87 -29.22 -15.37
C VAL A 236 9.30 -30.56 -15.97
N SER A 237 9.37 -31.61 -15.15
CA SER A 237 9.73 -32.96 -15.61
C SER A 237 8.75 -33.50 -16.66
N SER A 238 7.45 -33.24 -16.51
CA SER A 238 6.44 -33.66 -17.49
C SER A 238 6.52 -32.89 -18.81
N ARG A 239 6.97 -31.63 -18.80
CA ARG A 239 7.17 -30.83 -20.02
C ARG A 239 8.40 -31.29 -20.77
N ASP A 240 9.51 -31.54 -20.08
CA ASP A 240 10.76 -32.01 -20.69
C ASP A 240 10.59 -33.40 -21.33
N ALA A 241 9.90 -34.32 -20.65
CA ALA A 241 9.59 -35.64 -21.19
C ALA A 241 8.68 -35.61 -22.44
N LYS A 242 7.87 -34.55 -22.61
CA LYS A 242 7.01 -34.37 -23.79
C LYS A 242 7.79 -33.76 -24.96
N VAL A 243 8.76 -32.89 -24.69
CA VAL A 243 9.67 -32.34 -25.71
C VAL A 243 10.56 -33.46 -26.27
N GLU A 244 11.12 -34.32 -25.43
CA GLU A 244 11.95 -35.44 -25.88
C GLU A 244 11.17 -36.45 -26.76
N ARG A 245 9.90 -36.73 -26.45
CA ARG A 245 9.06 -37.63 -27.26
C ARG A 245 8.57 -37.04 -28.59
N THR A 246 8.67 -35.73 -28.78
CA THR A 246 8.25 -35.06 -30.03
C THR A 246 9.43 -34.90 -31.01
N LEU A 247 10.66 -35.15 -30.55
CA LEU A 247 11.90 -35.05 -31.33
C LEU A 247 12.45 -36.41 -31.80
N VAL A 248 11.66 -37.49 -31.67
CA VAL A 248 11.97 -38.84 -32.19
C VAL A 248 11.03 -39.21 -33.32
#